data_AF-A0A960GM84-F1
#
_entry.id   AF-A0A960GM84-F1
#
_cell.length_a   1.000
_cell.length_b   1.000
_cell.length_c   1.000
_cell.angle_alpha   90.00
_cell.angle_beta   90.00
_cell.angle_gamma   90.00
#
_symmetry.space_group_name_H-M   'P 1'
#
loop_
_entity.id
_entity.type
_entity.pdbx_description
1 polymer ?
#
loop_
_entity_poly.entity_id
_entity_poly.type
_entity_poly.pdbx_seq_one_letter_code
_entity_poly.pdbx_strand_id
1 'polypeptide(L)' 'MTIRVGVNGFGRIGRNFYRALATQKAEGRATDIEIVAVNDLTDINTLAHLLKFDS' A
#
# COMPACT_ATOMS: atom_id res chain seq x y z
N MET A 1 -2.55 -11.98 -15.16
CA MET A 1 -2.24 -12.99 -14.12
C MET A 1 -1.80 -12.19 -12.92
N THR A 2 -2.53 -12.21 -11.82
CA THR A 2 -2.29 -11.24 -10.73
C THR A 2 -0.99 -11.54 -9.98
N ILE A 3 -0.10 -10.57 -9.95
CA ILE A 3 1.13 -10.54 -9.16
C ILE A 3 0.75 -10.23 -7.71
N ARG A 4 1.00 -11.17 -6.81
CA ARG A 4 0.68 -11.04 -5.38
C ARG A 4 1.92 -10.53 -4.64
N VAL A 5 1.78 -9.39 -3.98
CA VAL A 5 2.91 -8.66 -3.37
C VAL A 5 2.71 -8.52 -1.86
N GLY A 6 3.73 -8.91 -1.10
CA GLY A 6 3.88 -8.51 0.30
C GLY A 6 4.78 -7.28 0.41
N VAL A 7 4.40 -6.29 1.21
CA VAL A 7 5.22 -5.09 1.44
C VAL A 7 5.95 -5.22 2.78
N ASN A 8 7.29 -5.32 2.75
CA ASN A 8 8.11 -5.36 3.97
C ASN A 8 8.66 -3.96 4.28
N GLY A 9 8.12 -3.34 5.33
CA GLY A 9 8.30 -1.94 5.69
C GLY A 9 7.14 -1.07 5.17
N PHE A 10 6.15 -0.80 6.03
CA PHE A 10 4.98 0.05 5.73
C PHE A 10 5.16 1.51 6.20
N GLY A 11 6.41 1.97 6.12
CA GLY A 11 6.79 3.38 6.29
C GLY A 11 6.39 4.25 5.09
N ARG A 12 7.09 5.37 4.90
CA ARG A 12 6.75 6.39 3.88
C ARG A 12 6.65 5.80 2.46
N ILE A 13 7.63 4.98 2.05
CA ILE A 13 7.64 4.38 0.71
C ILE A 13 6.61 3.27 0.55
N GLY A 14 6.44 2.39 1.56
CA GLY A 14 5.42 1.34 1.52
C GLY A 14 4.01 1.89 1.38
N ARG A 15 3.68 2.97 2.11
CA ARG A 15 2.39 3.65 1.99
C ARG A 15 2.22 4.37 0.65
N ASN A 16 3.28 5.00 0.13
CA ASN A 16 3.22 5.64 -1.19
C ASN A 16 3.08 4.63 -2.33
N PHE A 17 3.69 3.45 -2.22
CA PHE A 17 3.47 2.35 -3.15
C PHE A 17 2.00 1.90 -3.15
N TYR A 18 1.41 1.71 -1.97
CA TYR A 18 -0.03 1.40 -1.84
C TYR A 18 -0.92 2.49 -2.48
N ARG A 19 -0.66 3.77 -2.17
CA ARG A 19 -1.41 4.90 -2.73
C ARG A 19 -1.27 4.99 -4.24
N ALA A 20 -0.06 4.81 -4.78
CA ALA A 20 0.17 4.83 -6.21
C ALA A 20 -0.68 3.77 -6.92
N LEU A 21 -0.66 2.52 -6.44
CA LEU A 21 -1.49 1.44 -6.99
C LEU A 21 -2.99 1.77 -6.92
N ALA A 22 -3.45 2.29 -5.78
CA ALA A 22 -4.84 2.72 -5.62
C ALA A 22 -5.24 3.80 -6.64
N THR A 23 -4.37 4.79 -6.86
CA THR A 23 -4.57 5.84 -7.89
C THR A 23 -4.61 5.24 -9.29
N GLN A 24 -3.68 4.34 -9.65
CA GLN A 24 -3.69 3.71 -10.98
C GLN A 24 -4.99 2.94 -11.22
N LYS A 25 -5.44 2.20 -10.20
CA LYS A 25 -6.69 1.44 -10.25
C LYS A 25 -7.91 2.36 -10.39
N ALA A 26 -7.94 3.49 -9.68
CA ALA A 26 -9.02 4.49 -9.78
C ALA A 26 -9.07 5.15 -11.18
N GLU A 27 -7.92 5.31 -11.83
CA GLU A 27 -7.82 5.81 -13.21
C GLU A 27 -8.13 4.74 -14.28
N GLY A 28 -8.55 3.54 -13.88
CA GLY A 28 -8.86 2.45 -14.80
C GLY A 28 -7.64 1.80 -15.44
N ARG A 29 -6.43 2.10 -14.96
CA ARG A 29 -5.22 1.41 -15.42
C ARG A 29 -5.22 0.00 -14.84
N ALA A 30 -5.13 -0.99 -15.72
CA ALA A 30 -4.97 -2.38 -15.31
C ALA A 30 -3.61 -2.53 -14.60
N THR A 31 -3.64 -2.58 -13.27
CA THR A 31 -2.51 -3.01 -12.47
C THR A 31 -2.72 -4.48 -12.15
N ASP A 32 -1.88 -5.33 -12.71
CA ASP A 32 -1.88 -6.77 -12.44
C ASP A 32 -1.24 -7.06 -11.06
N ILE A 33 -1.42 -6.18 -10.06
CA ILE A 33 -0.79 -6.23 -8.74
C ILE A 33 -1.86 -6.23 -7.63
N GLU A 34 -1.75 -7.20 -6.73
CA GLU A 34 -2.53 -7.30 -5.49
C GLU A 34 -1.58 -7.25 -4.29
N ILE A 35 -1.75 -6.26 -3.41
CA ILE A 35 -1.05 -6.26 -2.11
C ILE A 35 -1.81 -7.19 -1.17
N VAL A 36 -1.17 -8.30 -0.77
CA VAL A 36 -1.79 -9.35 0.05
C VAL A 36 -1.46 -9.22 1.54
N ALA A 37 -0.36 -8.56 1.87
CA ALA A 37 0.09 -8.37 3.25
C ALA A 37 1.06 -7.20 3.34
N VAL A 38 1.14 -6.61 4.54
CA VAL A 38 2.18 -5.65 4.91
C VAL A 38 2.82 -6.11 6.21
N ASN A 39 4.14 -5.91 6.34
CA ASN A 39 4.91 -6.18 7.56
C ASN A 39 5.59 -4.89 8.01
N ASP A 40 5.48 -4.54 9.28
CA ASP A 40 6.16 -3.40 9.90
C ASP A 40 6.29 -3.65 11.42
N LEU A 41 7.10 -2.83 12.11
CA LEU A 41 7.26 -2.89 13.57
C LEU A 41 6.19 -2.08 14.31
N THR A 42 5.50 -1.19 13.60
CA THR A 42 4.49 -0.27 14.13
C THR A 42 3.12 -0.94 14.23
N ASP A 43 2.30 -0.56 15.22
CA ASP A 43 0.95 -1.11 15.37
C ASP A 43 0.00 -0.72 14.23
N ILE A 44 -1.03 -1.56 14.02
CA ILE A 44 -1.98 -1.42 12.90
C ILE A 44 -2.75 -0.10 12.96
N ASN A 45 -3.11 0.41 14.15
CA ASN A 45 -3.90 1.65 14.26
C ASN A 45 -3.06 2.85 13.83
N THR A 46 -1.79 2.90 14.25
CA THR A 46 -0.85 3.92 13.81
C THR A 46 -0.59 3.84 12.31
N LEU A 47 -0.36 2.63 11.77
CA LEU A 47 -0.17 2.45 10.32
C LEU A 47 -1.39 2.90 9.51
N ALA A 48 -2.60 2.58 9.97
CA ALA A 48 -3.84 3.01 9.34
C ALA A 48 -4.02 4.53 9.40
N HIS A 49 -3.70 5.15 10.54
CA HIS A 49 -3.70 6.60 10.68
C HIS A 49 -2.74 7.26 9.70
N LEU A 50 -1.50 6.80 9.63
CA LEU A 50 -0.46 7.33 8.73
C LEU A 50 -0.72 7.03 7.24
N LEU A 51 -1.53 6.01 6.93
CA LEU A 51 -2.00 5.76 5.57
C LEU A 51 -3.09 6.77 5.18
N LYS A 52 -4.00 7.08 6.11
CA LYS A 52 -5.10 8.03 5.89
C LYS A 52 -4.62 9.48 5.83
N PHE A 53 -3.65 9.86 6.67
CA PHE A 53 -3.14 11.22 6.76
C PHE A 53 -1.65 11.27 6.41
N ASP A 54 -1.29 12.11 5.44
CA ASP A 54 0.11 12.45 5.08
C ASP A 54 0.24 13.97 5.12
N SER A 55 1.35 14.49 5.66
CA SER A 55 1.64 15.93 5.77
C SER A 55 2.15 16.54 4.47
#